data_AF-A0A7Z9WZP2-F1
#
_entry.id   AF-A0A7Z9WZP2-F1
#
_cell.length_a   1.000
_cell.length_b   1.000
_cell.length_c   1.000
_cell.angle_alpha   90.00
_cell.angle_beta   90.00
_cell.angle_gamma   90.00
#
_symmetry.space_group_name_H-M   'P 1'
#
loop_
_entity.id
_entity.type
_entity.pdbx_description
1 polymer ?
#
loop_
_entity_poly.entity_id
_entity_poly.type
_entity_poly.pdbx_seq_one_letter_code
_entity_poly.pdbx_strand_id
1 'polypeptide(L)'
;MASGIFLILDDIAVLLDDAAVMSKIAAKKTAALLGDDLAVNAEKATGFKASRELPVIWAIAKGSFINKMIILPIAFILSSYAPWMIVPILLLGGAYLSFEGAEKVFEWITGHEEHVIAAQETSDPKEILKRENTKIKSAVRTDFILSIEIIVIALSTVMDQTLTMRLVVVSFIALLATVGVYGLVAILVRMDDVGFFLIERAKSLKGFMQRSVLISGNLLVASLSKIIRLLGIIGTIAMLLVGGGMFVHNIEAVHHALHFLPKMAGELVAGLIVGGAILAIIHPIQAARHKK
;
A
#
# COMPACT_ATOMS: atom_id res chain seq x y z
N MET A 1 -42.13 -19.67 21.90
CA MET A 1 -41.69 -18.87 20.73
C MET A 1 -40.45 -18.01 20.99
N ALA A 2 -40.00 -17.82 22.23
CA ALA A 2 -38.75 -17.09 22.52
C ALA A 2 -37.46 -17.89 22.21
N SER A 3 -37.46 -19.23 22.28
CA SER A 3 -36.22 -20.02 22.11
C SER A 3 -35.65 -20.02 20.69
N GLY A 4 -36.48 -19.76 19.66
CA GLY A 4 -36.01 -19.74 18.27
C GLY A 4 -35.12 -18.52 17.95
N ILE A 5 -35.39 -17.37 18.57
CA ILE A 5 -34.57 -16.16 18.39
C ILE A 5 -33.22 -16.33 19.10
N PHE A 6 -33.23 -16.90 20.31
CA PHE A 6 -31.99 -17.16 21.05
C PHE A 6 -31.10 -18.19 20.35
N LEU A 7 -31.67 -19.23 19.74
CA LEU A 7 -30.91 -20.19 18.92
C LEU A 7 -30.24 -19.54 17.71
N ILE A 8 -30.96 -18.68 16.97
CA ILE A 8 -30.37 -17.96 15.82
C ILE A 8 -29.27 -17.01 16.28
N LEU A 9 -29.44 -16.34 17.42
CA LEU A 9 -28.40 -15.47 17.99
C LEU A 9 -27.17 -16.26 18.45
N ASP A 10 -27.36 -17.46 19.00
CA ASP A 10 -26.28 -18.35 19.39
C ASP A 10 -25.50 -18.85 18.16
N ASP A 11 -26.21 -19.27 17.10
CA ASP A 11 -25.60 -19.65 15.82
C ASP A 11 -24.80 -18.48 15.19
N ILE A 12 -25.33 -17.26 15.26
CA ILE A 12 -24.61 -16.05 14.82
C ILE A 12 -23.38 -15.80 15.71
N ALA A 13 -23.51 -15.97 17.03
CA ALA A 13 -22.40 -15.75 17.96
C ALA A 13 -21.26 -16.73 17.70
N VAL A 14 -21.56 -18.01 17.49
CA VAL A 14 -20.57 -19.04 17.13
C VAL A 14 -19.89 -18.70 15.81
N LEU A 15 -20.67 -18.33 14.77
CA LEU A 15 -20.11 -17.92 13.48
C LEU A 15 -19.21 -16.69 13.61
N LEU A 16 -19.59 -15.70 14.41
CA LEU A 16 -18.79 -14.51 14.64
C LEU A 16 -17.49 -14.81 15.41
N ASP A 17 -17.52 -15.73 16.36
CA ASP A 17 -16.32 -16.15 17.11
C ASP A 17 -15.33 -16.88 16.18
N ASP A 18 -15.82 -17.82 15.38
CA ASP A 18 -15.03 -18.48 14.34
C ASP A 18 -14.47 -17.46 13.35
N ALA A 19 -15.29 -16.50 12.91
CA ALA A 19 -14.87 -15.46 11.99
C ALA A 19 -13.80 -14.57 12.60
N ALA A 20 -13.86 -14.28 13.90
CA ALA A 20 -12.84 -13.51 14.61
C ALA A 20 -11.50 -14.28 14.66
N VAL A 21 -11.52 -15.58 14.95
CA VAL A 21 -10.32 -16.44 14.96
C VAL A 21 -9.68 -16.49 13.57
N MET A 22 -10.47 -16.78 12.53
CA MET A 22 -9.96 -16.86 11.17
C MET A 22 -9.48 -15.50 10.66
N SER A 23 -10.17 -14.41 11.00
CA SER A 23 -9.74 -13.04 10.70
C SER A 23 -8.42 -12.70 11.36
N LYS A 24 -8.19 -13.13 12.60
CA LYS A 24 -6.90 -12.93 13.29
C LYS A 24 -5.77 -13.66 12.58
N ILE A 25 -6.00 -14.89 12.12
CA ILE A 25 -5.00 -15.67 11.37
C ILE A 25 -4.72 -15.01 10.02
N ALA A 26 -5.76 -14.61 9.29
CA ALA A 26 -5.66 -13.92 8.02
C ALA A 26 -4.91 -12.58 8.15
N ALA A 27 -5.24 -11.79 9.17
CA ALA A 27 -4.56 -10.54 9.50
C ALA A 27 -3.08 -10.78 9.83
N LYS A 28 -2.76 -11.83 10.60
CA LYS A 28 -1.36 -12.17 10.90
C LYS A 28 -0.57 -12.57 9.66
N LYS A 29 -1.17 -13.33 8.74
CA LYS A 29 -0.54 -13.75 7.48
C LYS A 29 -0.38 -12.59 6.49
N THR A 30 -1.25 -11.60 6.55
CA THR A 30 -1.20 -10.39 5.71
C THR A 30 -0.47 -9.22 6.37
N ALA A 31 -0.02 -9.32 7.62
CA ALA A 31 0.56 -8.22 8.38
C ALA A 31 1.81 -7.60 7.72
N ALA A 32 2.68 -8.43 7.16
CA ALA A 32 3.86 -7.95 6.43
C ALA A 32 3.44 -7.11 5.22
N LEU A 33 2.51 -7.64 4.42
CA LEU A 33 1.98 -6.97 3.23
C LEU A 33 1.16 -5.71 3.56
N LEU A 34 0.46 -5.68 4.69
CA LEU A 34 -0.20 -4.47 5.18
C LEU A 34 0.81 -3.39 5.56
N GLY A 35 1.96 -3.78 6.10
CA GLY A 35 3.09 -2.88 6.36
C GLY A 35 3.71 -2.34 5.06
N ASP A 36 3.85 -3.20 4.06
CA ASP A 36 4.33 -2.79 2.74
C ASP A 36 3.31 -1.86 2.04
N ASP A 37 2.02 -2.19 2.10
CA ASP A 37 0.92 -1.37 1.57
C ASP A 37 0.85 0.00 2.24
N LEU A 38 1.11 0.06 3.56
CA LEU A 38 1.31 1.31 4.28
C LEU A 38 2.47 2.13 3.73
N ALA A 39 3.65 1.53 3.57
CA ALA A 39 4.83 2.24 3.11
C ALA A 39 4.63 2.78 1.69
N VAL A 40 4.10 1.95 0.78
CA VAL A 40 3.87 2.33 -0.61
C VAL A 40 2.76 3.39 -0.71
N ASN A 41 1.65 3.24 0.00
CA ASN A 41 0.58 4.25 -0.03
C ASN A 41 1.00 5.55 0.64
N ALA A 42 1.79 5.50 1.73
CA ALA A 42 2.33 6.69 2.36
C ALA A 42 3.31 7.42 1.43
N GLU A 43 4.16 6.70 0.71
CA GLU A 43 5.00 7.28 -0.35
C GLU A 43 4.14 7.95 -1.44
N LYS A 44 3.12 7.26 -1.95
CA LYS A 44 2.27 7.75 -3.04
C LYS A 44 1.38 8.93 -2.66
N ALA A 45 1.02 9.02 -1.38
CA ALA A 45 0.17 10.06 -0.83
C ALA A 45 0.95 11.31 -0.37
N THR A 46 2.28 11.24 -0.30
CA THR A 46 3.12 12.35 0.15
C THR A 46 3.79 13.07 -1.04
N GLY A 47 4.26 14.30 -0.82
CA GLY A 47 4.86 15.13 -1.89
C GLY A 47 3.85 15.94 -2.70
N PHE A 48 2.67 16.19 -2.14
CA PHE A 48 1.76 17.24 -2.60
C PHE A 48 1.99 18.52 -1.80
N LYS A 49 1.40 19.65 -2.21
CA LYS A 49 1.38 20.83 -1.32
C LYS A 49 0.68 20.43 -0.02
N ALA A 50 1.22 20.80 1.15
CA ALA A 50 0.73 20.38 2.47
C ALA A 50 -0.80 20.52 2.65
N SER A 51 -1.41 21.57 2.08
CA SER A 51 -2.87 21.80 2.14
C SER A 51 -3.73 20.85 1.30
N ARG A 52 -3.12 20.01 0.44
CA ARG A 52 -3.78 19.12 -0.51
C ARG A 52 -3.60 17.63 -0.17
N GLU A 53 -2.78 17.29 0.82
CA GLU A 53 -2.45 15.88 1.14
C GLU A 53 -3.66 15.09 1.64
N LEU A 54 -4.46 15.62 2.58
CA LEU A 54 -5.66 14.95 3.08
C LEU A 54 -6.74 14.72 2.01
N PRO A 55 -7.10 15.72 1.16
CA PRO A 55 -8.00 15.49 0.03
C PRO A 55 -7.51 14.42 -0.94
N VAL A 56 -6.20 14.36 -1.20
CA VAL A 56 -5.59 13.35 -2.07
C VAL A 56 -5.68 11.96 -1.45
N ILE A 57 -5.32 11.81 -0.17
CA ILE A 57 -5.47 10.54 0.56
C ILE A 57 -6.91 10.05 0.51
N TRP A 58 -7.87 10.95 0.69
CA TRP A 58 -9.28 10.62 0.61
C TRP A 58 -9.72 10.16 -0.79
N ALA A 59 -9.19 10.79 -1.84
CA ALA A 59 -9.44 10.38 -3.22
C ALA A 59 -8.85 8.98 -3.51
N ILE A 60 -7.64 8.71 -3.03
CA ILE A 60 -7.00 7.39 -3.16
C ILE A 60 -7.79 6.34 -2.37
N ALA A 61 -8.17 6.63 -1.12
CA ALA A 61 -8.95 5.73 -0.27
C ALA A 61 -10.31 5.38 -0.91
N LYS A 62 -11.00 6.35 -1.52
CA LYS A 62 -12.23 6.10 -2.29
C LYS A 62 -11.99 5.21 -3.50
N GLY A 63 -10.92 5.47 -4.26
CA GLY A 63 -10.54 4.62 -5.40
C GLY A 63 -10.22 3.20 -4.97
N SER A 64 -9.46 3.04 -3.89
CA SER A 64 -9.11 1.77 -3.27
C SER A 64 -10.33 0.99 -2.80
N PHE A 65 -11.29 1.65 -2.17
CA PHE A 65 -12.52 1.02 -1.72
C PHE A 65 -13.34 0.47 -2.90
N ILE A 66 -13.48 1.25 -3.98
CA ILE A 66 -14.14 0.80 -5.21
C ILE A 66 -13.39 -0.39 -5.82
N ASN A 67 -12.06 -0.32 -5.88
CA ASN A 67 -11.24 -1.43 -6.37
C ASN A 67 -11.51 -2.72 -5.57
N LYS A 68 -11.50 -2.66 -4.24
CA LYS A 68 -11.76 -3.82 -3.39
C LYS A 68 -13.18 -4.36 -3.54
N MET A 69 -14.19 -3.50 -3.72
CA MET A 69 -15.55 -3.93 -4.08
C MET A 69 -15.62 -4.71 -5.40
N ILE A 70 -14.71 -4.44 -6.35
CA ILE A 70 -14.62 -5.16 -7.63
C ILE A 70 -13.76 -6.42 -7.50
N ILE A 71 -12.63 -6.35 -6.79
CA ILE A 71 -11.70 -7.48 -6.62
C ILE A 71 -12.37 -8.62 -5.85
N LEU A 72 -13.10 -8.32 -4.76
CA LEU A 72 -13.73 -9.35 -3.93
C LEU A 72 -14.62 -10.33 -4.72
N PRO A 73 -15.66 -9.89 -5.45
CA PRO A 73 -16.51 -10.81 -6.20
C PRO A 73 -15.73 -11.55 -7.29
N ILE A 74 -14.79 -10.89 -7.98
CA ILE A 74 -13.93 -11.54 -8.98
C ILE A 74 -13.07 -12.63 -8.33
N ALA A 75 -12.46 -12.36 -7.16
CA ALA A 75 -11.63 -13.32 -6.45
C ALA A 75 -12.44 -14.55 -5.97
N PHE A 76 -13.67 -14.35 -5.50
CA PHE A 76 -14.55 -15.46 -5.13
C PHE A 76 -14.97 -16.31 -6.33
N ILE A 77 -15.25 -15.69 -7.47
CA ILE A 77 -15.56 -16.41 -8.72
C ILE A 77 -14.31 -17.16 -9.21
N LEU A 78 -13.17 -16.47 -9.31
CA LEU A 78 -11.93 -17.08 -9.78
C LEU A 78 -11.49 -18.25 -8.89
N SER A 79 -11.57 -18.11 -7.57
CA SER A 79 -11.20 -19.20 -6.66
C SER A 79 -12.08 -20.44 -6.80
N SER A 80 -13.34 -20.29 -7.24
CA SER A 80 -14.27 -21.41 -7.42
C SER A 80 -14.16 -22.05 -8.81
N TYR A 81 -13.95 -21.25 -9.87
CA TYR A 81 -14.05 -21.71 -11.26
C TYR A 81 -12.72 -21.77 -12.01
N ALA A 82 -11.75 -20.94 -11.64
CA ALA A 82 -10.46 -20.84 -12.33
C ALA A 82 -9.31 -20.46 -11.36
N PRO A 83 -9.06 -21.24 -10.29
CA PRO A 83 -8.05 -20.90 -9.29
C PRO A 83 -6.64 -20.79 -9.89
N TRP A 84 -6.38 -21.52 -10.99
CA TRP A 84 -5.13 -21.45 -11.74
C TRP A 84 -4.83 -20.06 -12.33
N MET A 85 -5.83 -19.19 -12.51
CA MET A 85 -5.63 -17.82 -13.01
C MET A 85 -5.10 -16.85 -11.95
N ILE A 86 -5.23 -17.18 -10.66
CA ILE A 86 -4.83 -16.30 -9.56
C ILE A 86 -3.32 -16.03 -9.63
N VAL A 87 -2.52 -17.09 -9.82
CA VAL A 87 -1.06 -16.99 -9.88
C VAL A 87 -0.60 -16.12 -11.08
N PRO A 88 -1.04 -16.34 -12.33
CA PRO A 88 -0.71 -15.44 -13.45
C PRO A 88 -1.06 -13.98 -13.19
N ILE A 89 -2.23 -13.69 -12.59
CA ILE A 89 -2.64 -12.32 -12.27
C ILE A 89 -1.69 -11.68 -11.26
N LEU A 90 -1.31 -12.42 -10.21
CA LEU A 90 -0.32 -11.98 -9.24
C LEU A 90 1.03 -11.74 -9.90
N LEU A 91 1.54 -12.68 -10.69
CA LEU A 91 2.85 -12.53 -11.34
C LEU A 91 2.91 -11.31 -12.28
N LEU A 92 1.82 -11.01 -12.98
CA LEU A 92 1.71 -9.78 -13.79
C LEU A 92 1.74 -8.52 -12.94
N GLY A 93 1.03 -8.52 -11.81
CA GLY A 93 1.07 -7.44 -10.83
C GLY A 93 2.47 -7.26 -10.24
N GLY A 94 3.12 -8.36 -9.87
CA GLY A 94 4.46 -8.39 -9.31
C GLY A 94 5.51 -7.92 -10.32
N ALA A 95 5.35 -8.25 -11.61
CA ALA A 95 6.18 -7.71 -12.67
C ALA A 95 6.06 -6.18 -12.78
N TYR A 96 4.83 -5.64 -12.72
CA TYR A 96 4.59 -4.20 -12.75
C TYR A 96 5.22 -3.48 -11.55
N LEU A 97 5.00 -4.00 -10.32
CA LEU A 97 5.60 -3.42 -9.11
C LEU A 97 7.12 -3.51 -9.10
N SER A 98 7.68 -4.63 -9.55
CA SER A 98 9.12 -4.82 -9.68
C SER A 98 9.73 -3.84 -10.67
N PHE A 99 9.06 -3.62 -11.81
CA PHE A 99 9.44 -2.61 -12.79
C PHE A 99 9.44 -1.20 -12.19
N GLU A 100 8.33 -0.80 -11.55
CA GLU A 100 8.20 0.54 -10.96
C GLU A 100 9.21 0.78 -9.82
N GLY A 101 9.46 -0.23 -8.99
CA GLY A 101 10.51 -0.17 -7.97
C GLY A 101 11.91 -0.07 -8.57
N ALA A 102 12.22 -0.85 -9.61
CA ALA A 102 13.52 -0.82 -10.27
C ALA A 102 13.77 0.49 -11.02
N GLU A 103 12.73 1.08 -11.63
CA GLU A 103 12.78 2.39 -12.28
C GLU A 103 13.20 3.48 -11.29
N LYS A 104 12.57 3.54 -10.11
CA LYS A 104 12.97 4.50 -9.06
C LYS A 104 14.38 4.27 -8.54
N VAL A 105 14.81 3.02 -8.36
CA VAL A 105 16.19 2.71 -7.97
C VAL A 105 17.17 3.18 -9.05
N PHE A 106 16.83 2.99 -10.32
CA PHE A 106 17.64 3.44 -11.44
C PHE A 106 17.75 4.97 -11.50
N GLU A 107 16.66 5.71 -11.28
CA GLU A 107 16.64 7.17 -11.19
C GLU A 107 17.56 7.69 -10.07
N TRP A 108 17.54 7.05 -8.89
CA TRP A 108 18.44 7.40 -7.78
C TRP A 108 19.92 7.21 -8.12
N ILE A 109 20.25 6.15 -8.87
CA ILE A 109 21.64 5.84 -9.25
C ILE A 109 22.13 6.77 -10.37
N THR A 110 21.27 7.07 -11.33
CA THR A 110 21.63 7.87 -12.52
C THR A 110 21.64 9.38 -12.27
N GLY A 111 21.28 9.82 -11.07
CA GLY A 111 21.26 11.24 -10.71
C GLY A 111 20.18 12.04 -11.44
N HIS A 112 19.32 11.39 -12.22
CA HIS A 112 18.05 11.94 -12.66
C HIS A 112 17.06 11.76 -11.52
N GLU A 113 17.32 12.41 -10.37
CA GLU A 113 16.21 12.75 -9.51
C GLU A 113 15.32 13.66 -10.37
N GLU A 114 14.19 13.14 -10.88
CA GLU A 114 13.02 14.01 -10.94
C GLU A 114 12.85 14.48 -9.50
N HIS A 115 13.42 15.65 -9.24
CA HIS A 115 13.43 16.26 -7.94
C HIS A 115 12.01 16.14 -7.36
N VAL A 116 11.90 15.42 -6.24
CA VAL A 116 10.82 15.59 -5.28
C VAL A 116 10.81 17.03 -4.71
N ILE A 117 11.71 17.89 -5.19
CA ILE A 117 11.73 19.32 -4.94
C ILE A 117 10.70 20.04 -5.81
N ALA A 118 9.67 20.44 -5.08
CA ALA A 118 8.88 21.63 -5.29
C ALA A 118 7.91 21.60 -6.46
N ALA A 119 6.81 22.30 -6.24
CA ALA A 119 6.06 22.94 -7.29
C ALA A 119 7.02 23.48 -8.36
N GLN A 120 7.14 22.79 -9.49
CA GLN A 120 7.29 23.54 -10.71
C GLN A 120 6.11 24.51 -10.72
N GLU A 121 6.45 25.78 -10.64
CA GLU A 121 5.58 26.93 -10.71
C GLU A 121 4.90 26.97 -12.09
N THR A 122 4.10 25.96 -12.46
CA THR A 122 3.03 26.23 -13.39
C THR A 122 1.90 26.84 -12.59
N SER A 123 1.80 28.16 -12.73
CA SER A 123 0.79 29.03 -12.14
C SER A 123 -0.64 28.71 -12.62
N ASP A 124 -0.84 27.70 -13.48
CA ASP A 124 -2.15 27.26 -13.94
C ASP A 124 -2.72 26.18 -12.99
N PRO A 125 -3.81 26.49 -12.25
CA PRO A 125 -4.51 25.51 -11.42
C PRO A 125 -4.94 24.25 -12.16
N LYS A 126 -5.19 24.32 -13.49
CA LYS A 126 -5.60 23.16 -14.29
C LYS A 126 -4.48 22.15 -14.49
N GLU A 127 -3.23 22.58 -14.61
CA GLU A 127 -2.10 21.66 -14.73
C GLU A 127 -1.77 20.97 -13.42
N ILE A 128 -1.88 21.70 -12.29
CA ILE A 128 -1.72 21.13 -10.96
C ILE A 128 -2.74 20.01 -10.73
N LEU A 129 -4.03 20.26 -11.03
CA LEU A 129 -5.08 19.25 -10.90
C LEU A 129 -4.86 18.05 -11.83
N LYS A 130 -4.32 18.25 -13.04
CA LYS A 130 -3.98 17.14 -13.94
C LYS A 130 -2.85 16.28 -13.35
N ARG A 131 -1.78 16.91 -12.85
CA ARG A 131 -0.66 16.20 -12.20
C ARG A 131 -1.15 15.43 -10.96
N GLU A 132 -1.99 16.05 -10.13
CA GLU A 132 -2.61 15.41 -8.97
C GLU A 132 -3.43 14.18 -9.36
N ASN A 133 -4.31 14.32 -10.36
CA ASN A 133 -5.13 13.20 -10.83
C ASN A 133 -4.30 12.06 -11.43
N THR A 134 -3.20 12.36 -12.12
CA THR A 134 -2.28 11.33 -12.63
C THR A 134 -1.62 10.57 -11.48
N LYS A 135 -1.15 11.28 -10.44
CA LYS A 135 -0.58 10.63 -9.25
C LYS A 135 -1.61 9.79 -8.51
N ILE A 136 -2.83 10.30 -8.32
CA ILE A 136 -3.94 9.54 -7.70
C ILE A 136 -4.22 8.26 -8.50
N LYS A 137 -4.30 8.35 -9.83
CA LYS A 137 -4.52 7.15 -10.67
C LYS A 137 -3.39 6.13 -10.57
N SER A 138 -2.13 6.59 -10.51
CA SER A 138 -0.99 5.70 -10.27
C SER A 138 -1.10 5.03 -8.91
N ALA A 139 -1.35 5.79 -7.83
CA ALA A 139 -1.51 5.26 -6.48
C ALA A 139 -2.64 4.21 -6.40
N VAL A 140 -3.79 4.49 -7.01
CA VAL A 140 -4.93 3.57 -7.06
C VAL A 140 -4.61 2.28 -7.84
N ARG A 141 -3.73 2.33 -8.85
CA ARG A 141 -3.27 1.11 -9.56
C ARG A 141 -2.31 0.29 -8.71
N THR A 142 -1.38 0.93 -8.02
CA THR A 142 -0.45 0.27 -7.11
C THR A 142 -1.23 -0.40 -5.96
N ASP A 143 -2.18 0.30 -5.34
CA ASP A 143 -3.09 -0.24 -4.32
C ASP A 143 -3.95 -1.39 -4.86
N PHE A 144 -4.40 -1.34 -6.12
CA PHE A 144 -5.14 -2.45 -6.73
C PHE A 144 -4.30 -3.73 -6.75
N ILE A 145 -3.02 -3.65 -7.13
CA ILE A 145 -2.12 -4.80 -7.19
C ILE A 145 -1.85 -5.34 -5.77
N LEU A 146 -1.52 -4.45 -4.83
CA LEU A 146 -1.30 -4.81 -3.42
C LEU A 146 -2.56 -5.44 -2.78
N SER A 147 -3.73 -4.90 -3.11
CA SER A 147 -5.03 -5.42 -2.64
C SER A 147 -5.32 -6.82 -3.15
N ILE A 148 -4.97 -7.13 -4.41
CA ILE A 148 -5.14 -8.50 -4.94
C ILE A 148 -4.30 -9.47 -4.12
N GLU A 149 -3.06 -9.13 -3.78
CA GLU A 149 -2.19 -10.01 -2.98
C GLU A 149 -2.76 -10.28 -1.59
N ILE A 150 -3.13 -9.21 -0.88
CA ILE A 150 -3.72 -9.29 0.45
C ILE A 150 -5.01 -10.13 0.42
N ILE A 151 -5.88 -9.90 -0.57
CA ILE A 151 -7.14 -10.64 -0.72
C ILE A 151 -6.89 -12.10 -1.05
N VAL A 152 -5.93 -12.42 -1.93
CA VAL A 152 -5.60 -13.81 -2.30
C VAL A 152 -5.00 -14.56 -1.11
N ILE A 153 -4.11 -13.93 -0.34
CA ILE A 153 -3.55 -14.55 0.87
C ILE A 153 -4.64 -14.73 1.92
N ALA A 154 -5.49 -13.73 2.15
CA ALA A 154 -6.63 -13.87 3.04
C ALA A 154 -7.53 -15.03 2.60
N LEU A 155 -7.86 -15.11 1.31
CA LEU A 155 -8.67 -16.17 0.74
C LEU A 155 -8.03 -17.55 0.93
N SER A 156 -6.72 -17.68 0.71
CA SER A 156 -5.98 -18.94 0.93
C SER A 156 -5.98 -19.39 2.39
N THR A 157 -6.08 -18.46 3.35
CA THR A 157 -6.19 -18.82 4.78
C THR A 157 -7.52 -19.46 5.16
N VAL A 158 -8.58 -19.17 4.42
CA VAL A 158 -9.95 -19.64 4.69
C VAL A 158 -10.46 -20.58 3.59
N MET A 159 -9.57 -21.12 2.74
CA MET A 159 -9.94 -21.99 1.63
C MET A 159 -10.66 -23.27 2.04
N ASP A 160 -10.48 -23.74 3.28
CA ASP A 160 -11.15 -24.94 3.79
C ASP A 160 -12.47 -24.63 4.54
N GLN A 161 -12.81 -23.34 4.68
CA GLN A 161 -13.99 -22.90 5.41
C GLN A 161 -15.23 -22.81 4.50
N THR A 162 -16.41 -22.68 5.12
CA THR A 162 -17.69 -22.46 4.40
C THR A 162 -17.66 -21.15 3.60
N LEU A 163 -18.48 -21.04 2.56
CA LEU A 163 -18.56 -19.82 1.74
C LEU A 163 -18.86 -18.58 2.59
N THR A 164 -19.77 -18.69 3.56
CA THR A 164 -20.11 -17.60 4.48
C THR A 164 -18.89 -17.13 5.26
N MET A 165 -18.09 -18.05 5.79
CA MET A 165 -16.87 -17.72 6.52
C MET A 165 -15.83 -17.04 5.62
N ARG A 166 -15.65 -17.53 4.38
CA ARG A 166 -14.76 -16.89 3.41
C ARG A 166 -15.19 -15.46 3.11
N LEU A 167 -16.48 -15.25 2.88
CA LEU A 167 -17.05 -13.92 2.61
C LEU A 167 -16.82 -12.96 3.76
N VAL A 168 -17.13 -13.38 4.99
CA VAL A 168 -16.96 -12.53 6.19
C VAL A 168 -15.50 -12.19 6.42
N VAL A 169 -14.60 -13.18 6.45
CA VAL A 169 -13.19 -12.98 6.78
C VAL A 169 -12.47 -12.14 5.71
N VAL A 170 -12.62 -12.47 4.43
CA VAL A 170 -11.91 -11.76 3.36
C VAL A 170 -12.44 -10.33 3.21
N SER A 171 -13.75 -10.12 3.35
CA SER A 171 -14.33 -8.76 3.34
C SER A 171 -13.86 -7.95 4.54
N PHE A 172 -13.77 -8.56 5.73
CA PHE A 172 -13.23 -7.91 6.91
C PHE A 172 -11.77 -7.50 6.71
N ILE A 173 -10.91 -8.38 6.18
CA ILE A 173 -9.51 -8.06 5.90
C ILE A 173 -9.39 -6.94 4.85
N ALA A 174 -10.18 -6.96 3.78
CA ALA A 174 -10.18 -5.90 2.77
C ALA A 174 -10.59 -4.54 3.35
N LEU A 175 -11.59 -4.52 4.24
CA LEU A 175 -12.02 -3.32 4.94
C LEU A 175 -10.96 -2.83 5.94
N LEU A 176 -10.39 -3.76 6.72
CA LEU A 176 -9.33 -3.49 7.68
C LEU A 176 -8.09 -2.90 6.99
N ALA A 177 -7.71 -3.44 5.83
CA ALA A 177 -6.64 -2.88 5.01
C ALA A 177 -6.99 -1.45 4.59
N THR A 178 -8.19 -1.20 4.05
CA THR A 178 -8.59 0.15 3.62
C THR A 178 -8.58 1.14 4.78
N VAL A 179 -9.28 0.84 5.87
CA VAL A 179 -9.40 1.79 6.99
C VAL A 179 -8.07 1.93 7.75
N GLY A 180 -7.39 0.81 7.99
CA GLY A 180 -6.13 0.79 8.73
C GLY A 180 -5.00 1.49 7.99
N VAL A 181 -4.84 1.20 6.69
CA VAL A 181 -3.75 1.75 5.88
C VAL A 181 -3.95 3.24 5.68
N TYR A 182 -5.08 3.65 5.08
CA TYR A 182 -5.32 5.07 4.80
C TYR A 182 -5.57 5.90 6.08
N GLY A 183 -6.11 5.30 7.13
CA GLY A 183 -6.24 5.94 8.44
C GLY A 183 -4.89 6.26 9.06
N LEU A 184 -3.94 5.32 9.02
CA LEU A 184 -2.61 5.54 9.56
C LEU A 184 -1.83 6.57 8.73
N VAL A 185 -1.93 6.51 7.39
CA VAL A 185 -1.33 7.51 6.49
C VAL A 185 -1.90 8.90 6.74
N ALA A 186 -3.22 9.03 6.95
CA ALA A 186 -3.85 10.31 7.27
C ALA A 186 -3.36 10.88 8.62
N ILE A 187 -3.16 10.03 9.63
CA ILE A 187 -2.60 10.44 10.92
C ILE A 187 -1.16 10.92 10.75
N LEU A 188 -0.36 10.20 9.96
CA LEU A 188 1.05 10.53 9.69
C LEU A 188 1.16 11.91 9.04
N VAL A 189 0.36 12.19 8.01
CA VAL A 189 0.33 13.49 7.34
C VAL A 189 -0.14 14.61 8.28
N ARG A 190 -1.10 14.31 9.16
CA ARG A 190 -1.64 15.29 10.12
C ARG A 190 -0.66 15.66 11.24
N MET A 191 0.50 15.04 11.32
CA MET A 191 1.56 15.42 12.25
C MET A 191 2.02 16.88 12.04
N ASP A 192 1.97 17.40 10.81
CA ASP A 192 2.36 18.77 10.50
C ASP A 192 1.40 19.81 11.10
N ASP A 193 0.10 19.62 10.88
CA ASP A 193 -0.97 20.47 11.43
C ASP A 193 -0.88 20.53 12.96
N VAL A 194 -0.61 19.39 13.60
CA VAL A 194 -0.41 19.31 15.06
C VAL A 194 0.87 20.06 15.45
N GLY A 195 1.95 19.94 14.67
CA GLY A 195 3.19 20.67 14.87
C GLY A 195 2.97 22.19 14.86
N PHE A 196 2.32 22.72 13.82
CA PHE A 196 1.98 24.15 13.73
C PHE A 196 1.06 24.61 14.85
N PHE A 197 0.03 23.82 15.19
CA PHE A 197 -0.85 24.12 16.31
C PHE A 197 -0.10 24.23 17.64
N LEU A 198 0.87 23.34 17.90
CA LEU A 198 1.71 23.41 19.09
C LEU A 198 2.63 24.64 19.08
N ILE A 199 3.23 24.98 17.94
CA ILE A 199 4.07 26.19 17.80
C ILE A 199 3.26 27.46 18.08
N GLU A 200 2.04 27.55 17.55
CA GLU A 200 1.16 28.69 17.78
C GLU A 200 0.70 28.75 19.24
N ARG A 201 0.32 27.61 19.83
CA ARG A 201 -0.05 27.52 21.24
C ARG A 201 1.11 27.83 22.19
N ALA A 202 2.35 27.57 21.80
CA ALA A 202 3.51 27.96 22.60
C ALA A 202 3.60 29.48 22.79
N LYS A 203 3.10 30.30 21.86
CA LYS A 203 3.13 31.77 21.95
C LYS A 203 2.26 32.31 23.09
N SER A 204 1.23 31.58 23.52
CA SER A 204 0.35 31.97 24.63
C SER A 204 0.78 31.41 25.99
N LEU A 205 1.79 30.55 26.02
CA LEU A 205 2.36 29.96 27.23
C LEU A 205 3.58 30.77 27.71
N LYS A 206 3.97 30.59 28.98
CA LYS A 206 5.17 31.21 29.56
C LYS A 206 6.05 30.16 30.25
N GLY A 207 7.36 30.44 30.31
CA GLY A 207 8.32 29.66 31.09
C GLY A 207 8.65 28.30 30.48
N PHE A 208 8.90 27.30 31.34
CA PHE A 208 9.31 25.96 30.92
C PHE A 208 8.31 25.30 29.96
N MET A 209 7.01 25.53 30.16
CA MET A 209 5.94 24.93 29.36
C MET A 209 5.90 25.49 27.92
N GLN A 210 6.21 26.77 27.73
CA GLN A 210 6.40 27.35 26.39
C GLN A 210 7.54 26.65 25.66
N ARG A 211 8.67 26.46 26.34
CA ARG A 211 9.88 25.90 25.73
C ARG A 211 9.66 24.44 25.31
N SER A 212 9.03 23.64 26.16
CA SER A 212 8.71 22.23 25.84
C SER A 212 7.72 22.11 24.68
N VAL A 213 6.64 22.90 24.68
CA VAL A 213 5.64 22.85 23.60
C VAL A 213 6.22 23.33 22.26
N LEU A 214 7.05 24.37 22.29
CA LEU A 214 7.73 24.88 21.08
C LEU A 214 8.72 23.85 20.51
N ILE A 215 9.49 23.18 21.36
CA ILE A 215 10.43 22.12 20.93
C ILE A 215 9.65 20.97 20.30
N SER A 216 8.57 20.50 20.95
CA SER A 216 7.73 19.43 20.40
C SER A 216 7.10 19.82 19.05
N GLY A 217 6.59 21.04 18.93
CA GLY A 217 6.02 21.53 17.67
C GLY A 217 7.05 21.59 16.54
N ASN A 218 8.22 22.18 16.81
CA ASN A 218 9.33 22.22 15.83
C ASN A 218 9.84 20.82 15.48
N LEU A 219 9.89 19.91 16.46
CA LEU A 219 10.29 18.52 16.23
C LEU A 219 9.31 17.80 15.30
N LEU A 220 8.00 17.98 15.47
CA LEU A 220 6.99 17.38 14.59
C LEU A 220 7.14 17.87 13.15
N VAL A 221 7.20 19.19 12.95
CA VAL A 221 7.37 19.80 11.61
C VAL A 221 8.68 19.33 10.96
N ALA A 222 9.80 19.33 11.69
CA ALA A 222 11.08 18.88 11.17
C ALA A 222 11.13 17.37 10.90
N SER A 223 10.37 16.57 11.65
CA SER A 223 10.29 15.12 11.47
C SER A 223 9.55 14.75 10.20
N LEU A 224 8.50 15.51 9.82
CA LEU A 224 7.72 15.24 8.62
C LEU A 224 8.58 15.17 7.36
N SER A 225 9.45 16.16 7.12
CA SER A 225 10.34 16.18 5.95
C SER A 225 11.24 14.94 5.89
N LYS A 226 11.74 14.49 7.04
CA LYS A 226 12.54 13.27 7.14
C LYS A 226 11.71 12.02 6.89
N ILE A 227 10.49 11.96 7.44
CA ILE A 227 9.55 10.85 7.26
C ILE A 227 9.20 10.70 5.78
N ILE A 228 8.88 11.79 5.07
CA ILE A 228 8.57 11.74 3.63
C ILE A 228 9.73 11.18 2.83
N ARG A 229 10.97 11.63 3.10
CA ARG A 229 12.16 11.10 2.41
C ARG A 229 12.41 9.62 2.72
N LEU A 230 12.21 9.22 3.99
CA LEU A 230 12.34 7.83 4.41
C LEU A 230 11.26 6.94 3.76
N LEU A 231 10.02 7.43 3.67
CA LEU A 231 8.91 6.73 3.02
C LEU A 231 9.16 6.50 1.54
N GLY A 232 9.81 7.42 0.82
CA GLY A 232 10.24 7.18 -0.56
C GLY A 232 11.18 5.97 -0.68
N ILE A 233 12.13 5.86 0.25
CA ILE A 233 13.07 4.74 0.29
C ILE A 233 12.35 3.44 0.65
N ILE A 234 11.60 3.45 1.75
CA ILE A 234 10.89 2.27 2.25
C ILE A 234 9.82 1.81 1.25
N GLY A 235 9.06 2.74 0.65
CA GLY A 235 8.05 2.44 -0.36
C GLY A 235 8.66 1.79 -1.61
N THR A 236 9.80 2.28 -2.08
CA THR A 236 10.51 1.64 -3.21
C THR A 236 11.00 0.24 -2.87
N ILE A 237 11.57 0.05 -1.68
CA ILE A 237 11.99 -1.28 -1.20
C ILE A 237 10.77 -2.20 -1.07
N ALA A 238 9.65 -1.70 -0.53
CA ALA A 238 8.41 -2.45 -0.38
C ALA A 238 7.85 -2.89 -1.75
N MET A 239 7.84 -2.02 -2.77
CA MET A 239 7.41 -2.42 -4.12
C MET A 239 8.26 -3.57 -4.68
N LEU A 240 9.57 -3.56 -4.45
CA LEU A 240 10.47 -4.64 -4.88
C LEU A 240 10.27 -5.93 -4.06
N LEU A 241 10.10 -5.80 -2.73
CA LEU A 241 9.85 -6.94 -1.84
C LEU A 241 8.53 -7.64 -2.17
N VAL A 242 7.44 -6.87 -2.30
CA VAL A 242 6.12 -7.36 -2.69
C VAL A 242 6.18 -7.96 -4.09
N GLY A 243 6.73 -7.23 -5.06
CA GLY A 243 6.86 -7.67 -6.44
C GLY A 243 7.63 -8.99 -6.55
N GLY A 244 8.80 -9.07 -5.92
CA GLY A 244 9.60 -10.29 -5.86
C GLY A 244 8.98 -11.41 -5.03
N GLY A 245 8.28 -11.08 -3.94
CA GLY A 245 7.50 -12.01 -3.13
C GLY A 245 6.43 -12.74 -3.91
N MET A 246 5.77 -12.06 -4.86
CA MET A 246 4.84 -12.73 -5.78
C MET A 246 5.53 -13.79 -6.64
N PHE A 247 6.79 -13.60 -7.06
CA PHE A 247 7.53 -14.63 -7.80
C PHE A 247 8.05 -15.74 -6.88
N VAL A 248 8.66 -15.38 -5.75
CA VAL A 248 9.26 -16.34 -4.81
C VAL A 248 8.21 -17.27 -4.21
N HIS A 249 7.01 -16.78 -3.91
CA HIS A 249 5.96 -17.63 -3.33
C HIS A 249 5.19 -18.47 -4.36
N ASN A 250 5.13 -18.04 -5.62
CA ASN A 250 4.29 -18.70 -6.63
C ASN A 250 5.07 -19.49 -7.70
N ILE A 251 6.39 -19.33 -7.79
CA ILE A 251 7.24 -20.08 -8.71
C ILE A 251 8.26 -20.90 -7.91
N GLU A 252 8.04 -22.21 -7.85
CA GLU A 252 8.88 -23.16 -7.11
C GLU A 252 10.36 -23.13 -7.54
N ALA A 253 10.63 -22.94 -8.83
CA ALA A 253 11.99 -22.79 -9.34
C ALA A 253 12.70 -21.55 -8.78
N VAL A 254 11.99 -20.42 -8.66
CA VAL A 254 12.54 -19.18 -8.08
C VAL A 254 12.73 -19.35 -6.58
N HIS A 255 11.78 -20.00 -5.91
CA HIS A 255 11.89 -20.33 -4.49
C HIS A 255 13.14 -21.15 -4.20
N HIS A 256 13.36 -22.27 -4.91
CA HIS A 256 14.55 -23.10 -4.72
C HIS A 256 15.84 -22.39 -5.07
N ALA A 257 15.84 -21.57 -6.13
CA ALA A 257 17.01 -20.80 -6.53
C ALA A 257 17.43 -19.78 -5.47
N LEU A 258 16.49 -19.23 -4.68
CA LEU A 258 16.75 -18.16 -3.71
C LEU A 258 16.64 -18.60 -2.25
N HIS A 259 16.31 -19.87 -1.98
CA HIS A 259 16.13 -20.41 -0.61
C HIS A 259 17.39 -20.32 0.25
N PHE A 260 18.57 -20.17 -0.36
CA PHE A 260 19.83 -19.98 0.38
C PHE A 260 19.93 -18.58 1.03
N LEU A 261 19.09 -17.62 0.62
CA LEU A 261 19.03 -16.28 1.18
C LEU A 261 17.95 -16.17 2.25
N PRO A 262 18.08 -15.24 3.22
CA PRO A 262 16.96 -14.84 4.07
C PRO A 262 15.78 -14.40 3.20
N LYS A 263 14.54 -14.71 3.64
CA LYS A 263 13.31 -14.47 2.87
C LYS A 263 13.26 -13.08 2.21
N MET A 264 13.42 -12.02 3.00
CA MET A 264 13.38 -10.64 2.48
C MET A 264 14.48 -10.35 1.45
N ALA A 265 15.67 -10.93 1.62
CA ALA A 265 16.76 -10.75 0.67
C ALA A 265 16.48 -11.49 -0.65
N GLY A 266 15.92 -12.71 -0.57
CA GLY A 266 15.48 -13.44 -1.76
C GLY A 266 14.39 -12.70 -2.53
N GLU A 267 13.37 -12.18 -1.84
CA GLU A 267 12.29 -11.39 -2.43
C GLU A 267 12.83 -10.12 -3.09
N LEU A 268 13.71 -9.37 -2.41
CA LEU A 268 14.33 -8.17 -2.96
C LEU A 268 15.16 -8.47 -4.22
N VAL A 269 15.94 -9.55 -4.21
CA VAL A 269 16.75 -9.98 -5.36
C VAL A 269 15.86 -10.38 -6.52
N ALA A 270 14.80 -11.15 -6.28
CA ALA A 270 13.84 -11.52 -7.32
C ALA A 270 13.18 -10.27 -7.94
N GLY A 271 12.73 -9.33 -7.11
CA GLY A 271 12.14 -8.07 -7.56
C GLY A 271 13.11 -7.24 -8.39
N LEU A 272 14.36 -7.11 -7.96
CA LEU A 272 15.39 -6.39 -8.71
C LEU A 272 15.73 -7.06 -10.06
N ILE A 273 15.82 -8.39 -10.10
CA ILE A 273 16.11 -9.12 -11.34
C ILE A 273 14.96 -8.96 -12.34
N VAL A 274 13.72 -9.19 -11.89
CA VAL A 274 12.54 -9.06 -12.76
C VAL A 274 12.37 -7.61 -13.21
N GLY A 275 12.41 -6.65 -12.27
CA GLY A 275 12.27 -5.23 -12.57
C GLY A 275 13.37 -4.72 -13.50
N GLY A 276 14.63 -5.07 -13.22
CA GLY A 276 15.78 -4.71 -14.04
C GLY A 276 15.72 -5.31 -15.45
N ALA A 277 15.27 -6.57 -15.58
CA ALA A 277 15.07 -7.20 -16.88
C ALA A 277 13.99 -6.49 -17.70
N ILE A 278 12.85 -6.13 -17.08
CA ILE A 278 11.78 -5.38 -17.75
C ILE A 278 12.27 -3.99 -18.15
N LEU A 279 12.97 -3.29 -17.26
CA LEU A 279 13.52 -1.96 -17.52
C LEU A 279 14.52 -1.99 -18.68
N ALA A 280 15.40 -2.99 -18.74
CA ALA A 280 16.36 -3.17 -19.82
C ALA A 280 15.69 -3.40 -21.19
N ILE A 281 14.48 -3.98 -21.22
CA ILE A 281 13.69 -4.17 -22.44
C ILE A 281 12.96 -2.88 -22.82
N ILE A 282 12.36 -2.17 -21.85
CA ILE A 282 11.50 -1.01 -22.09
C ILE A 282 12.30 0.25 -22.43
N HIS A 283 13.40 0.51 -21.71
CA HIS A 283 14.21 1.72 -21.88
C HIS A 283 14.70 1.94 -23.33
N PRO A 284 15.24 0.94 -24.06
CA PRO A 284 15.60 1.11 -25.46
C PRO A 284 14.40 1.35 -26.38
N ILE A 285 13.23 0.79 -26.08
CA ILE A 285 11.99 0.99 -26.86
C ILE A 285 11.47 2.42 -26.69
N GLN A 286 11.50 2.97 -25.47
CA GLN A 286 11.11 4.35 -25.20
C GLN A 286 12.10 5.35 -25.80
N ALA A 287 13.41 5.08 -25.70
CA ALA A 287 14.44 5.89 -26.34
C ALA A 287 14.31 5.89 -27.88
N ALA A 288 13.87 4.78 -28.49
CA ALA A 288 13.59 4.70 -29.91
C ALA A 288 12.30 5.43 -30.33
N ARG A 289 11.29 5.52 -29.44
CA ARG A 289 10.04 6.27 -29.67
C ARG A 289 10.22 7.78 -29.56
N HIS A 290 11.07 8.27 -28.66
CA HIS A 290 11.37 9.70 -28.51
C HIS A 290 12.31 10.28 -29.60
N LYS A 291 12.93 9.41 -30.42
CA LYS A 291 13.74 9.80 -31.59
C LYS A 291 12.93 9.93 -32.89
N LYS A 292 11.63 9.65 -32.89
CA LYS A 292 10.71 9.88 -34.01
C LYS A 292 9.80 11.07 -33.70
#